data_AF-A0AAU9N7V7-F1
#
_entry.id   AF-A0AAU9N7V7-F1
#
_cell.length_a   1.000
_cell.length_b   1.000
_cell.length_c   1.000
_cell.angle_alpha   90.00
_cell.angle_beta   90.00
_cell.angle_gamma   90.00
#
_symmetry.space_group_name_H-M   'P 1'
#
loop_
_entity.id
_entity.type
_entity.pdbx_description
1 polymer ?
#
loop_
_entity_poly.entity_id
_entity_poly.type
_entity_poly.pdbx_seq_one_letter_code
_entity_poly.pdbx_strand_id
1 'polypeptide(L)'
;MLFSLPASGLPDDVYDSMLVNLTLSFVQELYKVGARKIGVFSAPPVGCLPVQRTLQGGLLRMCAQNQNQQAQIFNNMLKGQLPILASNLPQSRIAFVDFYNPLIIIINNPQQYGLEVTNKGCCGIGLIEFSYTCNQLVGTCPDDSKYLFFDSGHLSELGCYIFANLTLPGLVENLF
;
A
#
# COMPACT_ATOMS: atom_id res chain seq x y z
N MET A 1 -16.69 -9.52 -3.62
CA MET A 1 -16.23 -9.47 -2.21
C MET A 1 -16.53 -8.09 -1.66
N LEU A 2 -17.63 -7.98 -0.91
CA LEU A 2 -17.92 -6.78 -0.13
C LEU A 2 -16.98 -6.81 1.08
N PHE A 3 -15.98 -5.94 1.10
CA PHE A 3 -15.38 -5.56 2.38
C PHE A 3 -16.47 -4.78 3.13
N SER A 4 -17.23 -5.46 3.97
CA SER A 4 -17.92 -4.81 5.07
C SER A 4 -16.83 -4.16 5.92
N LEU A 5 -16.63 -2.85 5.78
CA LEU A 5 -15.81 -2.07 6.70
C LEU A 5 -16.51 -2.11 8.07
N PRO A 6 -16.03 -2.87 9.07
CA PRO A 6 -16.69 -2.95 10.37
C PRO A 6 -16.37 -1.72 11.24
N ALA A 7 -15.75 -0.68 10.68
CA ALA A 7 -14.90 0.22 11.45
C ALA A 7 -15.26 1.71 11.35
N SER A 8 -16.51 2.06 11.03
CA SER A 8 -16.97 3.43 11.29
C SER A 8 -17.19 3.61 12.80
N GLY A 9 -16.20 4.17 13.51
CA GLY A 9 -16.37 4.62 14.91
C GLY A 9 -15.40 4.03 15.96
N LEU A 10 -14.40 3.23 15.57
CA LEU A 10 -13.34 2.81 16.50
C LEU A 10 -12.30 3.92 16.68
N PRO A 11 -11.72 4.09 17.88
CA PRO A 11 -10.50 4.88 18.07
C PRO A 11 -9.36 4.34 17.19
N ASP A 12 -8.53 5.24 16.66
CA ASP A 12 -7.48 4.89 15.68
C ASP A 12 -6.49 3.84 16.22
N ASP A 13 -6.10 3.94 17.49
CA ASP A 13 -5.19 2.99 18.16
C ASP A 13 -5.79 1.59 18.30
N VAL A 14 -7.09 1.51 18.57
CA VAL A 14 -7.85 0.25 18.64
C VAL A 14 -7.96 -0.37 17.25
N TYR A 15 -8.21 0.45 16.22
CA TYR A 15 -8.30 0.00 14.84
C TYR A 15 -6.96 -0.53 14.32
N ASP A 16 -5.86 0.19 14.53
CA ASP A 16 -4.52 -0.25 14.13
C ASP A 16 -4.10 -1.54 14.85
N SER A 17 -4.38 -1.64 16.15
CA SER A 17 -4.15 -2.87 16.93
C SER A 17 -4.94 -4.05 16.38
N MET A 18 -6.20 -3.82 15.99
CA MET A 18 -7.04 -4.85 15.36
C MET A 18 -6.45 -5.30 14.01
N LEU A 19 -6.03 -4.37 13.16
CA LEU A 19 -5.43 -4.70 11.85
C LEU A 19 -4.12 -5.49 12.00
N VAL A 20 -3.27 -5.12 12.96
CA VAL A 20 -2.04 -5.86 13.24
C VAL A 20 -2.38 -7.27 13.70
N ASN A 21 -3.30 -7.44 14.65
CA ASN A 21 -3.70 -8.75 15.15
C ASN A 21 -4.28 -9.64 14.04
N LEU A 22 -5.15 -9.11 13.18
CA LEU A 22 -5.68 -9.84 12.03
C LEU A 22 -4.57 -10.30 11.09
N THR A 23 -3.58 -9.44 10.83
CA THR A 23 -2.42 -9.77 9.99
C THR A 23 -1.59 -10.90 10.61
N LEU A 24 -1.26 -10.81 11.90
CA LEU A 24 -0.49 -11.83 12.62
C LEU A 24 -1.23 -13.18 12.66
N SER A 25 -2.54 -13.17 12.92
CA SER A 25 -3.38 -14.37 12.87
C SER A 25 -3.37 -14.99 11.49
N PHE A 26 -3.48 -14.19 10.41
CA PHE A 26 -3.45 -14.73 9.06
C PHE A 26 -2.09 -15.36 8.71
N VAL A 27 -0.98 -14.76 9.13
CA VAL A 27 0.37 -15.35 8.98
C VAL A 27 0.47 -16.70 9.71
N GLN A 28 -0.11 -16.82 10.90
CA GLN A 28 -0.17 -18.11 11.61
C GLN A 28 -0.99 -19.16 10.85
N GLU A 29 -2.12 -18.79 10.26
CA GLU A 29 -2.93 -19.70 9.44
C GLU A 29 -2.17 -20.16 8.18
N LEU A 30 -1.49 -19.25 7.49
CA LEU A 30 -0.61 -19.60 6.36
C LEU A 30 0.47 -20.60 6.79
N TYR A 31 1.08 -20.38 7.95
CA TYR A 31 2.07 -21.31 8.49
C TYR A 31 1.47 -22.69 8.80
N LYS A 32 0.27 -22.76 9.38
CA LYS A 32 -0.44 -24.02 9.70
C LYS A 32 -0.71 -24.85 8.45
N VAL A 33 -0.98 -24.21 7.31
CA VAL A 33 -1.18 -24.90 6.02
C VAL A 33 0.12 -25.16 5.25
N GLY A 34 1.29 -24.89 5.84
CA GLY A 34 2.59 -25.30 5.33
C GLY A 34 3.46 -24.18 4.75
N ALA A 35 3.01 -22.91 4.75
CA ALA A 35 3.86 -21.81 4.31
C ALA A 35 5.07 -21.63 5.25
N ARG A 36 6.26 -21.44 4.67
CA ARG A 36 7.52 -21.25 5.43
C ARG A 36 8.29 -19.99 5.05
N LYS A 37 7.94 -19.34 3.95
CA LYS A 37 8.51 -18.06 3.50
C LYS A 37 7.36 -17.12 3.23
N ILE A 38 7.22 -16.09 4.06
CA ILE A 38 6.05 -15.21 4.05
C ILE A 38 6.52 -13.76 4.04
N GLY A 39 6.25 -13.04 2.95
CA GLY A 39 6.39 -11.59 2.90
C GLY A 39 5.11 -10.91 3.36
N VAL A 40 5.20 -9.99 4.32
CA VAL A 40 4.08 -9.22 4.86
C VAL A 40 4.28 -7.76 4.51
N PHE A 41 3.45 -7.23 3.62
CA PHE A 41 3.52 -5.84 3.20
C PHE A 41 3.03 -4.89 4.28
N SER A 42 3.73 -3.76 4.40
CA SER A 42 3.27 -2.60 5.13
C SER A 42 2.11 -1.91 4.39
N ALA A 43 1.36 -1.05 5.08
CA ALA A 43 0.46 -0.10 4.43
C ALA A 43 1.24 0.89 3.53
N PRO A 44 0.67 1.33 2.40
CA PRO A 44 1.20 2.42 1.58
C PRO A 44 1.12 3.78 2.29
N PRO A 45 1.69 4.86 1.72
CA PRO A 45 1.36 6.23 2.11
C PRO A 45 -0.09 6.56 1.69
N VAL A 46 -1.06 6.08 2.47
CA VAL A 46 -2.51 6.17 2.18
C VAL A 46 -2.94 7.60 1.86
N GLY A 47 -2.46 8.57 2.64
CA GLY A 47 -2.78 9.99 2.44
C GLY A 47 -2.27 10.57 1.11
N CYS A 48 -1.30 9.92 0.47
CA CYS A 48 -0.78 10.32 -0.83
C CYS A 48 -1.48 9.68 -2.04
N LEU A 49 -2.39 8.72 -1.82
CA LEU A 49 -3.20 8.13 -2.90
C LEU A 49 -4.06 9.22 -3.57
N PRO A 50 -4.28 9.16 -4.89
CA PRO A 50 -5.07 10.17 -5.60
C PRO A 50 -6.43 10.48 -4.97
N VAL A 51 -7.17 9.44 -4.53
CA VAL A 51 -8.48 9.61 -3.88
C VAL A 51 -8.35 10.32 -2.54
N GLN A 52 -7.35 9.99 -1.72
CA GLN A 52 -7.15 10.62 -0.42
C GLN A 52 -6.69 12.08 -0.55
N ARG A 53 -5.87 12.38 -1.55
CA ARG A 53 -5.53 13.76 -1.92
C ARG A 53 -6.79 14.57 -2.30
N THR A 54 -7.71 13.96 -3.03
CA THR A 54 -8.98 14.60 -3.42
C THR A 54 -9.90 14.82 -2.21
N LEU A 55 -10.04 13.83 -1.33
CA LEU A 55 -10.97 13.89 -0.20
C LEU A 55 -10.44 14.72 0.98
N GLN A 56 -9.14 14.68 1.25
CA GLN A 56 -8.55 15.18 2.49
C GLN A 56 -7.29 16.03 2.29
N GLY A 57 -6.84 16.22 1.05
CA GLY A 57 -5.65 17.03 0.72
C GLY A 57 -5.91 18.54 0.58
N GLY A 58 -7.14 18.99 0.82
CA GLY A 58 -7.57 20.37 0.63
C GLY A 58 -7.58 20.82 -0.84
N LEU A 59 -7.70 22.13 -1.07
CA LEU A 59 -7.78 22.70 -2.42
C LEU A 59 -6.57 22.38 -3.29
N LEU A 60 -5.39 22.23 -2.68
CA LEU A 60 -4.14 21.92 -3.38
C LEU A 60 -3.92 20.41 -3.58
N ARG A 61 -4.83 19.55 -3.10
CA ARG A 61 -4.71 18.08 -3.18
C ARG A 61 -3.36 17.56 -2.67
N MET A 62 -2.90 18.12 -1.55
CA MET A 62 -1.67 17.69 -0.87
C MET A 62 -1.86 16.28 -0.30
N CYS A 63 -0.76 15.59 0.04
CA CYS A 63 -0.90 14.35 0.82
C CYS A 63 -1.60 14.65 2.15
N ALA A 64 -2.61 13.86 2.48
CA ALA A 64 -3.35 13.99 3.72
C ALA A 64 -2.50 13.43 4.88
N GLN A 65 -1.97 14.32 5.72
CA GLN A 65 -0.96 13.95 6.72
C GLN A 65 -1.48 13.02 7.79
N ASN A 66 -2.74 13.20 8.23
CA ASN A 66 -3.34 12.33 9.24
C ASN A 66 -3.37 10.87 8.77
N GLN A 67 -3.81 10.61 7.54
CA GLN A 67 -3.86 9.26 6.98
C GLN A 67 -2.47 8.63 6.82
N ASN A 68 -1.47 9.43 6.45
CA ASN A 68 -0.09 8.96 6.40
C ASN A 68 0.45 8.64 7.80
N GLN A 69 0.12 9.44 8.81
CA GLN A 69 0.51 9.19 10.19
C GLN A 69 -0.09 7.87 10.71
N GLN A 70 -1.38 7.62 10.47
CA GLN A 70 -2.02 6.35 10.84
C GLN A 70 -1.37 5.16 10.13
N ALA A 71 -1.12 5.26 8.81
CA ALA A 71 -0.40 4.22 8.09
C ALA A 71 0.99 3.94 8.69
N GLN A 72 1.72 4.97 9.12
CA GLN A 72 3.02 4.81 9.78
C GLN A 72 2.91 4.16 11.17
N ILE A 73 1.89 4.49 11.97
CA ILE A 73 1.65 3.87 13.27
C ILE A 73 1.39 2.37 13.08
N PHE A 74 0.44 1.99 12.22
CA PHE A 74 0.19 0.60 11.84
C PHE A 74 1.47 -0.11 11.38
N ASN A 75 2.23 0.51 10.47
CA ASN A 75 3.48 -0.06 9.94
C ASN A 75 4.53 -0.31 11.03
N ASN A 76 4.69 0.62 11.96
CA ASN A 76 5.64 0.50 13.06
C ASN A 76 5.24 -0.63 14.02
N MET A 77 3.96 -0.72 14.36
CA MET A 77 3.43 -1.81 15.18
C MET A 77 3.64 -3.17 14.51
N LEU A 78 3.27 -3.29 13.23
CA LEU A 78 3.44 -4.52 12.47
C LEU A 78 4.91 -4.94 12.39
N LYS A 79 5.80 -4.00 12.04
CA LYS A 79 7.25 -4.24 11.97
C LYS A 79 7.84 -4.73 13.29
N GLY A 80 7.33 -4.24 14.43
CA GLY A 80 7.74 -4.69 15.76
C GLY A 80 7.22 -6.09 16.14
N GLN A 81 6.03 -6.48 15.66
CA GLN A 81 5.40 -7.75 16.03
C GLN A 81 5.84 -8.93 15.18
N LEU A 82 6.19 -8.73 13.90
CA LEU A 82 6.57 -9.83 13.01
C LEU A 82 7.78 -10.65 13.50
N PRO A 83 8.85 -10.06 14.06
CA PRO A 83 9.96 -10.84 14.62
C PRO A 83 9.55 -11.71 15.82
N ILE A 84 8.65 -11.20 16.68
CA ILE A 84 8.11 -11.94 17.83
C ILE A 84 7.24 -13.10 17.34
N LEU A 85 6.46 -12.88 16.29
CA LEU A 85 5.70 -13.96 15.68
C LEU A 85 6.62 -15.03 15.08
N ALA A 86 7.64 -14.61 14.32
CA ALA A 86 8.60 -15.50 13.68
C ALA A 86 9.35 -16.38 14.69
N SER A 87 9.70 -15.86 15.88
CA SER A 87 10.35 -16.67 16.92
C SER A 87 9.49 -17.82 17.45
N ASN A 88 8.16 -17.75 17.27
CA ASN A 88 7.21 -18.78 17.67
C ASN A 88 6.84 -19.75 16.52
N LEU A 89 7.35 -19.53 15.31
CA LEU A 89 7.03 -20.30 14.12
C LEU A 89 8.31 -20.96 13.58
N PRO A 90 8.72 -22.12 14.14
CA PRO A 90 10.01 -22.73 13.81
C PRO A 90 10.11 -23.06 12.32
N GLN A 91 11.33 -22.96 11.78
CA GLN A 91 11.64 -23.20 10.36
C GLN A 91 10.90 -22.27 9.39
N SER A 92 10.33 -21.16 9.87
CA SER A 92 9.76 -20.12 9.01
C SER A 92 10.71 -18.93 8.84
N ARG A 93 10.54 -18.21 7.74
CA ARG A 93 11.09 -16.88 7.50
C ARG A 93 9.94 -15.95 7.17
N ILE A 94 9.80 -14.91 7.97
CA ILE A 94 8.74 -13.90 7.82
C ILE A 94 9.43 -12.56 7.64
N ALA A 95 9.23 -11.95 6.48
CA ALA A 95 9.85 -10.69 6.10
C ALA A 95 8.81 -9.56 6.10
N PHE A 96 9.14 -8.44 6.75
CA PHE A 96 8.41 -7.19 6.58
C PHE A 96 8.79 -6.58 5.22
N VAL A 97 7.79 -6.24 4.40
CA VAL A 97 8.00 -5.61 3.09
C VAL A 97 7.52 -4.17 3.15
N ASP A 98 8.45 -3.24 3.10
CA ASP A 98 8.16 -1.80 3.16
C ASP A 98 7.52 -1.32 1.86
N PHE A 99 6.22 -1.11 1.88
CA PHE A 99 5.46 -0.51 0.78
C PHE A 99 5.42 1.02 0.89
N TYR A 100 5.69 1.57 2.08
CA TYR A 100 5.51 2.99 2.36
C TYR A 100 6.63 3.83 1.76
N ASN A 101 7.88 3.54 2.16
CA ASN A 101 9.02 4.40 1.84
C ASN A 101 9.38 4.39 0.35
N PRO A 102 9.42 3.25 -0.35
CA PRO A 102 9.67 3.25 -1.80
C PRO A 102 8.65 4.09 -2.55
N LEU A 103 7.36 4.00 -2.19
CA LEU A 103 6.34 4.77 -2.88
C LEU A 103 6.46 6.28 -2.62
N ILE A 104 6.82 6.70 -1.41
CA ILE A 104 7.14 8.10 -1.11
C ILE A 104 8.32 8.61 -1.94
N ILE A 105 9.39 7.81 -2.08
CA ILE A 105 10.55 8.16 -2.90
C ILE A 105 10.14 8.37 -4.35
N ILE A 106 9.33 7.46 -4.92
CA ILE A 106 8.82 7.57 -6.29
C ILE A 106 7.95 8.83 -6.46
N ILE A 107 7.02 9.08 -5.54
CA ILE A 107 6.12 10.24 -5.58
C ILE A 107 6.89 11.56 -5.59
N ASN A 108 7.96 11.64 -4.79
CA ASN A 108 8.76 12.86 -4.64
C ASN A 108 9.81 13.03 -5.74
N ASN A 109 10.18 11.95 -6.46
CA ASN A 109 11.22 11.98 -7.49
C ASN A 109 10.76 11.34 -8.83
N PRO A 110 9.58 11.70 -9.36
CA PRO A 110 8.96 10.96 -10.48
C PRO A 110 9.81 10.89 -11.73
N GLN A 111 10.55 11.97 -12.03
CA GLN A 111 11.39 12.06 -13.22
C GLN A 111 12.53 11.03 -13.22
N GLN A 112 13.06 10.64 -12.05
CA GLN A 112 14.09 9.61 -11.94
C GLN A 112 13.59 8.23 -12.41
N TYR A 113 12.27 8.05 -12.43
CA TYR A 113 11.60 6.82 -12.81
C TYR A 113 10.82 6.94 -14.13
N GLY A 114 11.02 8.04 -14.88
CA GLY A 114 10.31 8.28 -16.14
C GLY A 114 8.82 8.64 -16.00
N LEU A 115 8.38 8.96 -14.78
CA LEU A 115 7.01 9.36 -14.48
C LEU A 115 6.83 10.88 -14.59
N GLU A 116 5.64 11.30 -15.00
CA GLU A 116 5.25 12.71 -15.06
C GLU A 116 4.09 13.01 -14.11
N VAL A 117 3.24 12.02 -13.81
CA VAL A 117 2.03 12.21 -13.01
C VAL A 117 1.97 11.22 -11.84
N THR A 118 2.02 11.74 -10.61
CA THR A 118 1.99 10.94 -9.36
C THR A 118 0.83 11.27 -8.42
N ASN A 119 -0.03 12.24 -8.77
CA ASN A 119 -1.08 12.76 -7.90
C ASN A 119 -2.51 12.54 -8.42
N LYS A 120 -2.66 11.87 -9.57
CA LYS A 120 -3.95 11.42 -10.14
C LYS A 120 -3.77 10.09 -10.85
N GLY A 121 -4.86 9.34 -10.96
CA GLY A 121 -4.93 8.16 -11.81
C GLY A 121 -4.98 8.51 -13.30
N CYS A 122 -4.67 7.54 -14.14
CA CYS A 122 -4.89 7.63 -15.59
C CYS A 122 -6.37 7.44 -15.96
N CYS A 123 -7.11 6.66 -15.21
CA CYS A 123 -8.50 6.32 -15.50
C CYS A 123 -9.48 7.44 -15.15
N GLY A 124 -10.42 7.73 -16.05
CA GLY A 124 -11.40 8.81 -15.88
C GLY A 124 -10.74 10.17 -15.69
N ILE A 125 -11.24 10.96 -14.74
CA ILE A 125 -10.59 12.21 -14.33
C ILE A 125 -9.39 11.97 -13.40
N GLY A 126 -9.22 10.73 -12.91
CA GLY A 126 -8.10 10.29 -12.08
C GLY A 126 -8.17 10.76 -10.63
N LEU A 127 -9.31 11.32 -10.21
CA LEU A 127 -9.45 11.95 -8.89
C LEU A 127 -10.16 11.06 -7.89
N ILE A 128 -11.16 10.30 -8.35
CA ILE A 128 -12.06 9.50 -7.50
C ILE A 128 -12.37 8.13 -8.10
N GLU A 129 -12.14 7.94 -9.38
CA GLU A 129 -12.36 6.68 -10.08
C GLU A 129 -11.46 5.61 -9.46
N PHE A 130 -12.07 4.64 -8.82
CA PHE A 130 -11.42 3.57 -8.08
C PHE A 130 -12.08 2.25 -8.40
N SER A 131 -11.29 1.25 -8.80
CA SER A 131 -11.75 -0.10 -9.11
C SER A 131 -12.98 -0.08 -10.04
N TYR A 132 -14.16 -0.53 -9.59
CA TYR A 132 -15.37 -0.61 -10.42
C TYR A 132 -15.83 0.71 -11.08
N THR A 133 -15.49 1.86 -10.48
CA THR A 133 -15.82 3.17 -11.06
C THR A 133 -14.83 3.60 -12.15
N CYS A 134 -13.65 2.96 -12.20
CA CYS A 134 -12.77 2.95 -13.36
C CYS A 134 -13.19 1.83 -14.31
N ASN A 135 -13.96 2.17 -15.35
CA ASN A 135 -14.48 1.20 -16.31
C ASN A 135 -14.49 1.77 -17.73
N GLN A 136 -14.98 0.97 -18.68
CA GLN A 136 -14.97 1.31 -20.11
C GLN A 136 -15.76 2.58 -20.46
N LEU A 137 -16.60 3.11 -19.57
CA LEU A 137 -17.41 4.31 -19.81
C LEU A 137 -16.66 5.62 -19.52
N VAL A 138 -15.62 5.60 -18.69
CA VAL A 138 -14.93 6.83 -18.22
C VAL A 138 -13.63 7.14 -18.98
N GLY A 139 -13.21 6.26 -19.89
CA GLY A 139 -11.97 6.43 -20.68
C GLY A 139 -10.69 6.42 -19.82
N THR A 140 -9.56 6.60 -20.49
CA THR A 140 -8.24 6.65 -19.87
C THR A 140 -7.45 7.85 -20.39
N CYS A 141 -6.38 8.20 -19.68
CA CYS A 141 -5.41 9.18 -20.12
C CYS A 141 -4.75 8.76 -21.46
N PRO A 142 -4.21 9.71 -22.24
CA PRO A 142 -3.62 9.41 -23.54
C PRO A 142 -2.32 8.58 -23.49
N ASP A 143 -1.56 8.68 -22.40
CA ASP A 143 -0.28 7.99 -22.21
C ASP A 143 -0.17 7.54 -20.75
N ASP A 144 -0.51 6.28 -20.50
CA ASP A 144 -0.48 5.64 -19.19
C ASP A 144 0.94 5.29 -18.72
N SER A 145 1.91 5.25 -19.64
CA SER A 145 3.33 5.04 -19.34
C SER A 145 3.96 6.19 -18.55
N LYS A 146 3.26 7.32 -18.39
CA LYS A 146 3.71 8.49 -17.62
C LYS A 146 3.12 8.58 -16.22
N TYR A 147 2.19 7.70 -15.87
CA TYR A 147 1.40 7.76 -14.65
C TYR A 147 1.86 6.73 -13.64
N LEU A 148 1.97 7.13 -12.37
CA LEU A 148 2.25 6.21 -11.27
C LEU A 148 1.04 5.35 -10.92
N PHE A 149 -0.15 5.92 -11.05
CA PHE A 149 -1.41 5.29 -10.67
C PHE A 149 -2.29 5.03 -11.89
N PHE A 150 -2.86 3.84 -11.99
CA PHE A 150 -3.82 3.52 -13.06
C PHE A 150 -5.18 4.14 -12.72
N ASP A 151 -5.73 3.83 -11.55
CA ASP A 151 -6.93 4.45 -11.01
C ASP A 151 -6.57 5.34 -9.81
N SER A 152 -7.54 5.74 -8.98
CA SER A 152 -7.31 6.65 -7.87
C SER A 152 -6.69 6.01 -6.61
N GLY A 153 -6.28 4.74 -6.65
CA GLY A 153 -5.47 4.16 -5.56
C GLY A 153 -4.66 2.90 -5.88
N HIS A 154 -4.72 2.36 -7.10
CA HIS A 154 -3.85 1.28 -7.57
C HIS A 154 -2.74 1.82 -8.48
N LEU A 155 -1.54 1.24 -8.37
CA LEU A 155 -0.42 1.57 -9.24
C LEU A 155 -0.71 1.19 -10.69
N SER A 156 -0.12 1.91 -11.63
CA SER A 156 -0.03 1.51 -13.04
C SER A 156 0.91 0.32 -13.21
N GLU A 157 0.94 -0.28 -14.39
CA GLU A 157 1.91 -1.32 -14.73
C GLU A 157 3.35 -0.84 -14.49
N LEU A 158 3.69 0.36 -14.99
CA LEU A 158 5.00 0.95 -14.76
C LEU A 158 5.25 1.20 -13.27
N GLY A 159 4.26 1.71 -12.53
CA GLY A 159 4.34 1.92 -11.09
C GLY A 159 4.65 0.63 -10.33
N CYS A 160 3.95 -0.46 -10.65
CA CYS A 160 4.22 -1.80 -10.13
C CYS A 160 5.63 -2.29 -10.46
N TYR A 161 6.10 -2.09 -11.71
CA TYR A 161 7.43 -2.49 -12.15
C TYR A 161 8.54 -1.76 -11.38
N ILE A 162 8.43 -0.43 -11.25
CA ILE A 162 9.38 0.39 -10.48
C ILE A 162 9.42 -0.08 -9.02
N PHE A 163 8.23 -0.24 -8.40
CA PHE A 163 8.13 -0.66 -7.02
C PHE A 163 8.74 -2.06 -6.80
N ALA A 164 8.45 -3.02 -7.67
CA ALA A 164 9.02 -4.36 -7.60
C ALA A 164 10.55 -4.34 -7.72
N ASN A 165 11.11 -3.56 -8.65
CA ASN A 165 12.57 -3.44 -8.80
C ASN A 165 13.26 -2.88 -7.55
N LEU A 166 12.60 -1.95 -6.84
CA LEU A 166 13.15 -1.38 -5.61
C LEU A 166 13.06 -2.33 -4.41
N THR A 167 12.07 -3.22 -4.38
CA THR A 167 11.73 -4.00 -3.16
C THR A 167 12.10 -5.47 -3.25
N LEU A 168 12.04 -6.07 -4.44
CA LEU A 168 12.25 -7.50 -4.63
C LEU A 168 13.65 -7.99 -4.20
N PRO A 169 14.76 -7.27 -4.46
CA PRO A 169 16.08 -7.71 -4.02
C PRO A 169 16.18 -7.92 -2.50
N GLY A 170 15.73 -6.93 -1.72
CA GLY A 170 15.71 -7.02 -0.26
C GLY A 170 14.72 -8.06 0.25
N LEU A 171 13.58 -8.25 -0.41
CA LEU A 171 12.65 -9.31 -0.06
C LEU A 171 13.26 -10.70 -0.26
N VAL A 172 13.95 -10.92 -1.37
CA VAL A 172 14.62 -12.20 -1.66
C VAL A 172 15.69 -12.49 -0.62
N GLU A 173 16.54 -11.51 -0.29
CA GLU A 173 17.57 -11.64 0.75
C GLU A 173 16.98 -12.01 2.13
N ASN A 174 15.84 -11.42 2.49
CA ASN A 174 15.19 -11.71 3.77
C ASN A 174 14.49 -13.08 3.80
N LEU A 175 14.11 -13.65 2.65
CA LEU A 175 13.33 -14.89 2.58
C LEU A 175 14.12 -16.14 2.12
N PHE A 176 15.27 -15.98 1.46
CA PHE A 176 16.02 -17.09 0.84
C PHE A 176 17.46 -17.13 1.36
#